data_AF-A0A554IMY4-F1
#
_entry.id   AF-A0A554IMY4-F1
#
_cell.length_a   1.000
_cell.length_b   1.000
_cell.length_c   1.000
_cell.angle_alpha   90.00
_cell.angle_beta   90.00
_cell.angle_gamma   90.00
#
_symmetry.space_group_name_H-M   'P 1'
#
loop_
_entity.id
_entity.type
_entity.pdbx_description
1 polymer ?
#
loop_
_entity_poly.entity_id
_entity_poly.type
_entity_poly.pdbx_seq_one_letter_code
_entity_poly.pdbx_strand_id
1 'polypeptide(L)'
;HLGSFKGSEGAKKKRQYTLLIKRIQTILASSPKETAFIIENAGTRKIGRMLEEIAEIVEDVGDLPAHVRLARTGASPRVRVCLDTCHLHAAGYDLRGREKLDAFLKKFDKKIGLERLECFHANDSRDPFGSLRDRHENIGEGAVGKEVFASLLNHQKTKRAPFIIETPGFDDMGPDKKNLDILRSFVRV
;
A
#
# COMPACT_ATOMS: atom_id res chain seq x y z
N HIS A 1 -7.19 3.95 3.54
CA HIS A 1 -7.96 2.75 3.08
C HIS A 1 -9.29 3.07 2.40
N LEU A 2 -9.84 2.11 1.65
CA LEU A 2 -11.09 2.21 0.86
C LEU A 2 -12.38 1.79 1.59
N GLY A 3 -12.32 1.55 2.91
CA GLY A 3 -13.47 1.10 3.71
C GLY A 3 -13.66 -0.41 3.71
N SER A 4 -14.89 -0.89 3.96
CA SER A 4 -15.22 -2.32 4.04
C SER A 4 -16.63 -2.59 3.52
N PHE A 5 -16.85 -3.77 2.92
CA PHE A 5 -18.17 -4.27 2.53
C PHE A 5 -18.83 -5.12 3.64
N LYS A 6 -18.46 -4.92 4.90
CA LYS A 6 -18.93 -5.73 6.05
C LYS A 6 -20.45 -5.96 6.00
N GLY A 7 -20.88 -7.23 6.11
CA GLY A 7 -22.29 -7.61 6.06
C GLY A 7 -22.96 -7.47 4.68
N SER A 8 -22.17 -7.55 3.60
CA SER A 8 -22.69 -7.52 2.23
C SER A 8 -22.16 -8.71 1.43
N GLU A 9 -23.09 -9.41 0.78
CA GLU A 9 -22.82 -10.60 -0.03
C GLU A 9 -23.54 -10.49 -1.38
N GLY A 10 -23.12 -11.33 -2.34
CA GLY A 10 -23.73 -11.44 -3.67
C GLY A 10 -23.98 -10.09 -4.35
N ALA A 11 -25.23 -9.85 -4.76
CA ALA A 11 -25.63 -8.63 -5.46
C ALA A 11 -25.39 -7.34 -4.68
N LYS A 12 -25.51 -7.37 -3.33
CA LYS A 12 -25.28 -6.18 -2.49
C LYS A 12 -23.81 -5.77 -2.50
N LYS A 13 -22.90 -6.74 -2.38
CA LYS A 13 -21.45 -6.49 -2.49
C LYS A 13 -21.10 -5.93 -3.87
N LYS A 14 -21.65 -6.52 -4.94
CA LYS A 14 -21.45 -6.05 -6.32
C LYS A 14 -21.91 -4.59 -6.49
N ARG A 15 -23.09 -4.23 -5.99
CA ARG A 15 -23.60 -2.85 -6.03
C ARG A 15 -22.68 -1.87 -5.28
N GLN A 16 -22.19 -2.25 -4.10
CA GLN A 16 -21.28 -1.40 -3.33
C GLN A 16 -19.93 -1.22 -4.04
N TYR A 17 -19.42 -2.27 -4.69
CA TYR A 17 -18.22 -2.19 -5.50
C TYR A 17 -18.41 -1.26 -6.71
N THR A 18 -19.49 -1.41 -7.47
CA THR A 18 -19.81 -0.47 -8.57
C THR A 18 -19.90 0.98 -8.08
N LEU A 19 -20.48 1.21 -6.91
CA LEU A 19 -20.55 2.54 -6.31
C LEU A 19 -19.16 3.07 -5.91
N LEU A 20 -18.27 2.23 -5.40
CA LEU A 20 -16.88 2.58 -5.09
C LEU A 20 -16.17 3.08 -6.35
N ILE A 21 -16.20 2.30 -7.43
CA ILE A 21 -15.56 2.65 -8.71
C ILE A 21 -16.10 3.97 -9.25
N LYS A 22 -17.43 4.12 -9.31
CA LYS A 22 -18.07 5.35 -9.78
C LYS A 22 -17.65 6.58 -8.96
N ARG A 23 -17.52 6.43 -7.64
CA ARG A 23 -17.08 7.54 -6.76
C ARG A 23 -15.63 7.92 -6.99
N ILE A 24 -14.74 6.94 -7.15
CA ILE A 24 -13.33 7.22 -7.47
C ILE A 24 -13.24 7.94 -8.82
N GLN A 25 -13.98 7.48 -9.83
CA GLN A 25 -14.04 8.14 -11.15
C GLN A 25 -14.56 9.57 -11.06
N THR A 26 -15.62 9.84 -10.28
CA THR A 26 -16.13 11.20 -10.03
C THR A 26 -15.07 12.08 -9.37
N ILE A 27 -14.38 11.58 -8.32
CA ILE A 27 -13.31 12.33 -7.63
C ILE A 27 -12.18 12.67 -8.61
N LEU A 28 -11.74 11.72 -9.44
CA LEU A 28 -10.71 11.96 -10.43
C LEU A 28 -11.16 12.99 -11.48
N ALA A 29 -12.42 12.93 -11.92
CA ALA A 29 -12.96 13.88 -12.89
C ALA A 29 -13.05 15.31 -12.34
N SER A 30 -13.32 15.46 -11.03
CA SER A 30 -13.46 16.76 -10.36
C SER A 30 -12.18 17.29 -9.70
N SER A 31 -11.08 16.54 -9.73
CA SER A 31 -9.79 16.93 -9.13
C SER A 31 -8.80 17.43 -10.18
N PRO A 32 -7.86 18.34 -9.84
CA PRO A 32 -6.80 18.79 -10.75
C PRO A 32 -6.08 17.63 -11.44
N LYS A 33 -5.68 17.78 -12.70
CA LYS A 33 -5.16 16.67 -13.52
C LYS A 33 -3.86 16.08 -12.98
N GLU A 34 -3.13 16.87 -12.20
CA GLU A 34 -1.86 16.56 -11.56
C GLU A 34 -2.03 15.77 -10.25
N THR A 35 -3.25 15.75 -9.68
CA THR A 35 -3.52 15.05 -8.42
C THR A 35 -3.69 13.55 -8.67
N ALA A 36 -2.88 12.74 -7.99
CA ALA A 36 -3.05 11.29 -7.94
C ALA A 36 -4.07 10.89 -6.85
N PHE A 37 -4.81 9.81 -7.11
CA PHE A 37 -5.58 9.06 -6.12
C PHE A 37 -4.76 7.85 -5.71
N ILE A 38 -4.23 7.86 -4.48
CA ILE A 38 -3.33 6.83 -3.98
C ILE A 38 -4.13 5.83 -3.15
N ILE A 39 -4.17 4.57 -3.59
CA ILE A 39 -4.80 3.47 -2.87
C ILE A 39 -3.75 2.85 -1.95
N GLU A 40 -4.02 2.88 -0.65
CA GLU A 40 -3.20 2.20 0.35
C GLU A 40 -3.77 0.80 0.65
N ASN A 41 -2.90 -0.21 0.71
CA ASN A 41 -3.31 -1.56 1.11
C ASN A 41 -3.75 -1.60 2.58
N ALA A 42 -4.65 -2.53 2.92
CA ALA A 42 -5.21 -2.63 4.26
C ALA A 42 -4.68 -3.83 5.05
N GLY A 43 -4.42 -3.64 6.34
CA GLY A 43 -4.03 -4.72 7.25
C GLY A 43 -5.20 -5.51 7.84
N THR A 44 -6.44 -5.02 7.71
CA THR A 44 -7.64 -5.58 8.36
C THR A 44 -8.63 -6.13 7.33
N ARG A 45 -9.85 -6.51 7.74
CA ARG A 45 -10.95 -6.95 6.85
C ARG A 45 -11.60 -5.79 6.05
N LYS A 46 -10.77 -4.86 5.60
CA LYS A 46 -11.10 -3.74 4.72
C LYS A 46 -10.77 -4.10 3.27
N ILE A 47 -11.32 -3.32 2.34
CA ILE A 47 -11.04 -3.40 0.91
C ILE A 47 -9.57 -3.01 0.67
N GLY A 48 -8.90 -3.76 -0.22
CA GLY A 48 -7.49 -3.55 -0.52
C GLY A 48 -6.56 -4.32 0.42
N ARG A 49 -7.09 -5.33 1.14
CA ARG A 49 -6.24 -6.26 1.89
C ARG A 49 -5.47 -7.17 0.95
N MET A 50 -6.12 -7.63 -0.12
CA MET A 50 -5.48 -8.46 -1.14
C MET A 50 -4.99 -7.60 -2.31
N LEU A 51 -3.78 -7.86 -2.81
CA LEU A 51 -3.27 -7.23 -4.04
C LEU A 51 -4.22 -7.41 -5.23
N GLU A 52 -4.92 -8.54 -5.29
CA GLU A 52 -5.92 -8.82 -6.31
C GLU A 52 -7.08 -7.80 -6.27
N GLU A 53 -7.56 -7.41 -5.09
CA GLU A 53 -8.63 -6.41 -4.95
C GLU A 53 -8.13 -5.03 -5.38
N ILE A 54 -6.88 -4.67 -5.06
CA ILE A 54 -6.29 -3.41 -5.50
C ILE A 54 -6.14 -3.40 -7.02
N ALA A 55 -5.67 -4.50 -7.61
CA ALA A 55 -5.51 -4.62 -9.07
C ALA A 55 -6.85 -4.47 -9.80
N GLU A 56 -7.92 -5.12 -9.30
CA GLU A 56 -9.27 -4.99 -9.85
C GLU A 56 -9.75 -3.54 -9.83
N ILE A 57 -9.56 -2.84 -8.70
CA ILE A 57 -9.96 -1.42 -8.58
C ILE A 57 -9.14 -0.53 -9.51
N VAL A 58 -7.82 -0.75 -9.60
CA VAL A 58 -6.94 0.01 -10.51
C VAL A 58 -7.43 -0.14 -11.95
N GLU A 59 -7.76 -1.37 -12.37
CA GLU A 59 -8.27 -1.69 -13.70
C GLU A 59 -9.64 -1.05 -13.96
N ASP A 60 -10.60 -1.21 -13.04
CA ASP A 60 -11.99 -0.76 -13.21
C ASP A 60 -12.17 0.76 -13.11
N VAL A 61 -11.28 1.46 -12.42
CA VAL A 61 -11.25 2.95 -12.47
C VAL A 61 -10.80 3.44 -13.87
N GLY A 62 -10.27 2.56 -14.72
CA GLY A 62 -9.70 2.80 -16.04
C GLY A 62 -10.63 3.19 -17.20
N ASP A 63 -11.87 3.59 -16.98
CA ASP A 63 -12.77 4.07 -18.06
C ASP A 63 -12.53 5.55 -18.45
N LEU A 64 -11.27 6.01 -18.37
CA LEU A 64 -10.89 7.33 -18.88
C LEU A 64 -10.70 7.28 -20.41
N PRO A 65 -10.94 8.40 -21.12
CA PRO A 65 -10.72 8.48 -22.56
C PRO A 65 -9.35 7.96 -22.99
N ALA A 66 -9.28 7.32 -24.16
CA ALA A 66 -8.10 6.60 -24.65
C ALA A 66 -6.77 7.38 -24.59
N HIS A 67 -6.82 8.72 -24.69
CA HIS A 67 -5.64 9.58 -24.66
C HIS A 67 -4.98 9.73 -23.28
N VAL A 68 -5.60 9.24 -22.20
CA VAL A 68 -5.05 9.29 -20.83
C VAL A 68 -4.52 7.91 -20.37
N ARG A 69 -4.67 6.85 -21.18
CA ARG A 69 -4.32 5.48 -20.75
C ARG A 69 -2.80 5.26 -20.73
N LEU A 70 -2.26 4.76 -19.61
CA LEU A 70 -0.91 4.19 -19.59
C LEU A 70 -0.96 2.82 -20.28
N ALA A 71 -0.11 2.64 -21.30
CA ALA A 71 -0.05 1.43 -22.12
C ALA A 71 0.34 0.20 -21.29
N ARG A 72 -0.68 -0.53 -20.78
CA ARG A 72 -0.68 -1.95 -20.38
C ARG A 72 -1.99 -2.38 -19.73
N THR A 73 -2.70 -1.45 -19.13
CA THR A 73 -4.00 -1.65 -18.49
C THR A 73 -4.91 -0.49 -18.89
N GLY A 74 -6.24 -0.69 -18.92
CA GLY A 74 -7.15 0.43 -19.16
C GLY A 74 -7.06 1.53 -18.10
N ALA A 75 -6.43 1.23 -16.97
CA ALA A 75 -6.33 2.01 -15.77
C ALA A 75 -5.81 3.45 -15.95
N SER A 76 -6.49 4.38 -15.25
CA SER A 76 -6.08 5.77 -15.12
C SER A 76 -4.64 5.89 -14.57
N PRO A 77 -3.76 6.71 -15.16
CA PRO A 77 -2.40 6.92 -14.68
C PRO A 77 -2.37 7.65 -13.33
N ARG A 78 -3.48 8.31 -12.98
CA ARG A 78 -3.67 9.01 -11.72
C ARG A 78 -4.02 8.09 -10.58
N VAL A 79 -4.31 6.80 -10.83
CA VAL A 79 -4.50 5.82 -9.76
C VAL A 79 -3.17 5.16 -9.44
N ARG A 80 -2.70 5.42 -8.22
CA ARG A 80 -1.40 4.99 -7.70
C ARG A 80 -1.61 4.15 -6.44
N VAL A 81 -0.54 3.55 -5.93
CA VAL A 81 -0.59 2.67 -4.76
C VAL A 81 0.46 3.06 -3.73
N CYS A 82 0.04 3.11 -2.47
CA CYS A 82 0.91 3.14 -1.30
C CYS A 82 0.97 1.73 -0.70
N LEU A 83 2.17 1.26 -0.39
CA LEU A 83 2.38 0.00 0.33
C LEU A 83 2.76 0.28 1.79
N ASP A 84 1.87 -0.05 2.71
CA ASP A 84 2.12 0.01 4.14
C ASP A 84 2.66 -1.34 4.66
N THR A 85 3.83 -1.32 5.30
CA THR A 85 4.52 -2.52 5.79
C THR A 85 3.83 -3.21 6.96
N CYS A 86 3.22 -2.45 7.88
CA CYS A 86 2.42 -3.01 8.97
C CYS A 86 1.18 -3.70 8.40
N HIS A 87 0.51 -3.08 7.43
CA HIS A 87 -0.65 -3.65 6.77
C HIS A 87 -0.32 -4.90 5.97
N LEU A 88 0.78 -4.90 5.22
CA LEU A 88 1.24 -6.08 4.51
C LEU A 88 1.51 -7.24 5.48
N HIS A 89 2.20 -6.96 6.59
CA HIS A 89 2.46 -7.94 7.64
C HIS A 89 1.17 -8.48 8.27
N ALA A 90 0.24 -7.59 8.65
CA ALA A 90 -1.04 -7.95 9.23
C ALA A 90 -1.95 -8.73 8.26
N ALA A 91 -1.86 -8.44 6.95
CA ALA A 91 -2.59 -9.14 5.90
C ALA A 91 -1.99 -10.50 5.52
N GLY A 92 -0.77 -10.81 6.00
CA GLY A 92 -0.08 -12.08 5.76
C GLY A 92 0.86 -12.07 4.54
N TYR A 93 1.35 -10.90 4.13
CA TYR A 93 2.43 -10.79 3.14
C TYR A 93 3.79 -10.80 3.86
N ASP A 94 4.52 -11.91 3.74
CA ASP A 94 5.82 -12.05 4.36
C ASP A 94 6.90 -11.40 3.49
N LEU A 95 7.54 -10.35 4.01
CA LEU A 95 8.61 -9.63 3.33
C LEU A 95 10.01 -9.97 3.89
N ARG A 96 10.10 -10.95 4.79
CA ARG A 96 11.36 -11.30 5.48
C ARG A 96 12.31 -12.02 4.52
N GLY A 97 13.48 -11.43 4.36
CA GLY A 97 14.52 -11.95 3.48
C GLY A 97 14.30 -11.61 2.02
N ARG A 98 15.40 -11.63 1.26
CA ARG A 98 15.44 -11.16 -0.13
C ARG A 98 14.50 -11.92 -1.05
N GLU A 99 14.44 -13.24 -0.94
CA GLU A 99 13.59 -14.09 -1.79
C GLU A 99 12.11 -13.73 -1.68
N LYS A 100 11.59 -13.56 -0.45
CA LYS A 100 10.18 -13.27 -0.23
C LYS A 100 9.83 -11.85 -0.66
N LEU A 101 10.71 -10.88 -0.40
CA LEU A 101 10.56 -9.52 -0.91
C LEU A 101 10.55 -9.49 -2.45
N ASP A 102 11.49 -10.19 -3.10
CA ASP A 102 11.56 -10.30 -4.56
C ASP A 102 10.29 -10.94 -5.14
N ALA A 103 9.79 -12.00 -4.52
CA ALA A 103 8.56 -12.68 -4.92
C ALA A 103 7.34 -11.76 -4.76
N PHE A 104 7.24 -11.03 -3.65
CA PHE A 104 6.19 -10.06 -3.41
C PHE A 104 6.22 -8.93 -4.46
N LEU A 105 7.37 -8.31 -4.69
CA LEU A 105 7.53 -7.23 -5.66
C LEU A 105 7.26 -7.71 -7.09
N LYS A 106 7.65 -8.93 -7.44
CA LYS A 106 7.30 -9.55 -8.74
C LYS A 106 5.79 -9.74 -8.88
N LYS A 107 5.11 -10.18 -7.81
CA LYS A 107 3.64 -10.32 -7.80
C LYS A 107 2.96 -8.95 -7.95
N PHE A 108 3.42 -7.95 -7.20
CA PHE A 108 2.93 -6.58 -7.26
C PHE A 108 3.09 -6.01 -8.67
N ASP A 109 4.29 -6.11 -9.25
CA ASP A 109 4.60 -5.64 -10.60
C ASP A 109 3.71 -6.31 -11.67
N LYS A 110 3.51 -7.63 -11.56
CA LYS A 110 2.65 -8.37 -12.49
C LYS A 110 1.17 -7.94 -12.42
N LYS A 111 0.67 -7.61 -11.24
CA LYS A 111 -0.77 -7.37 -10.98
C LYS A 111 -1.16 -5.91 -11.10
N ILE A 112 -0.30 -5.01 -10.64
CA ILE A 112 -0.58 -3.57 -10.48
C ILE A 112 0.42 -2.76 -11.31
N GLY A 113 1.69 -3.16 -11.30
CA GLY A 113 2.78 -2.44 -11.96
C GLY A 113 3.60 -1.62 -10.97
N LEU A 114 4.92 -1.79 -10.95
CA LEU A 114 5.82 -1.01 -10.09
C LEU A 114 5.81 0.48 -10.41
N GLU A 115 5.45 0.86 -11.64
CA GLU A 115 5.27 2.26 -12.03
C GLU A 115 4.11 2.95 -11.30
N ARG A 116 3.22 2.19 -10.65
CA ARG A 116 2.12 2.74 -9.84
C ARG A 116 2.46 2.88 -8.36
N LEU A 117 3.60 2.34 -7.92
CA LEU A 117 4.06 2.50 -6.54
C LEU A 117 4.47 3.95 -6.31
N GLU A 118 3.68 4.67 -5.52
CA GLU A 118 3.93 6.09 -5.23
C GLU A 118 4.82 6.24 -4.00
N CYS A 119 4.56 5.47 -2.95
CA CYS A 119 5.31 5.51 -1.71
C CYS A 119 5.13 4.22 -0.89
N PHE A 120 5.96 4.09 0.14
CA PHE A 120 5.72 3.20 1.26
C PHE A 120 5.29 3.99 2.48
N HIS A 121 4.36 3.44 3.24
CA HIS A 121 4.26 3.73 4.66
C HIS A 121 5.12 2.71 5.41
N ALA A 122 6.20 3.18 6.03
CA ALA A 122 7.20 2.39 6.72
C ALA A 122 6.83 2.29 8.20
N ASN A 123 5.91 1.39 8.51
CA ASN A 123 5.41 1.18 9.86
C ASN A 123 5.78 -0.22 10.35
N ASP A 124 6.37 -0.33 11.54
CA ASP A 124 6.51 -1.63 12.20
C ASP A 124 5.14 -2.05 12.75
N SER A 125 4.98 -3.32 13.12
CA SER A 125 3.73 -3.84 13.62
C SER A 125 3.89 -4.28 15.07
N ARG A 126 3.02 -3.79 15.94
CA ARG A 126 2.93 -4.28 17.32
C ARG A 126 2.40 -5.72 17.38
N ASP A 127 1.75 -6.16 16.32
CA ASP A 127 1.00 -7.41 16.28
C ASP A 127 1.70 -8.53 15.51
N PRO A 128 1.41 -9.79 15.82
CA PRO A 128 1.92 -10.92 15.06
C PRO A 128 1.50 -10.91 13.59
N PHE A 129 2.30 -11.61 12.78
CA PHE A 129 2.07 -11.83 11.36
C PHE A 129 0.69 -12.44 11.07
N GLY A 130 -0.03 -11.89 10.10
CA GLY A 130 -1.37 -12.38 9.74
C GLY A 130 -2.46 -12.10 10.78
N SER A 131 -2.21 -11.22 11.77
CA SER A 131 -3.15 -10.94 12.86
C SER A 131 -4.43 -10.22 12.42
N LEU A 132 -4.44 -9.63 11.22
CA LEU A 132 -5.51 -8.74 10.75
C LEU A 132 -5.76 -7.54 11.66
N ARG A 133 -4.72 -7.08 12.36
CA ARG A 133 -4.71 -5.92 13.25
C ARG A 133 -3.78 -4.84 12.71
N ASP A 134 -4.22 -3.62 12.88
CA ASP A 134 -3.61 -2.41 12.32
C ASP A 134 -3.21 -1.54 13.51
N ARG A 135 -2.04 -1.87 14.08
CA ARG A 135 -1.43 -1.19 15.23
C ARG A 135 0.04 -1.02 14.95
N HIS A 136 0.40 0.20 14.56
CA HIS A 136 1.77 0.57 14.24
C HIS A 136 2.64 0.50 15.49
N GLU A 137 3.91 0.22 15.28
CA GLU A 137 4.95 0.23 16.29
C GLU A 137 6.15 1.04 15.79
N ASN A 138 6.96 1.54 16.74
CA ASN A 138 8.22 2.20 16.44
C ASN A 138 9.17 1.27 15.66
N ILE A 139 9.99 1.86 14.81
CA ILE A 139 10.83 1.14 13.84
C ILE A 139 11.80 0.22 14.59
N GLY A 140 11.64 -1.09 14.36
CA GLY A 140 12.49 -2.11 14.94
C GLY A 140 12.12 -2.54 16.36
N GLU A 141 11.01 -2.02 16.90
CA GLU A 141 10.42 -2.46 18.17
C GLU A 141 9.27 -3.47 17.95
N GLY A 142 8.90 -3.73 16.68
CA GLY A 142 7.78 -4.58 16.32
C GLY A 142 8.15 -5.86 15.56
N ALA A 143 7.11 -6.51 15.02
CA ALA A 143 7.16 -7.82 14.39
C ALA A 143 7.45 -7.79 12.87
N VAL A 144 7.40 -6.62 12.22
CA VAL A 144 7.88 -6.48 10.83
C VAL A 144 9.38 -6.69 10.80
N GLY A 145 10.09 -6.07 11.74
CA GLY A 145 11.50 -6.29 12.00
C GLY A 145 12.44 -5.44 11.13
N LYS A 146 13.62 -5.15 11.70
CA LYS A 146 14.64 -4.24 11.13
C LYS A 146 15.14 -4.72 9.77
N GLU A 147 15.25 -6.02 9.57
CA GLU A 147 15.76 -6.63 8.34
C GLU A 147 14.85 -6.38 7.14
N VAL A 148 13.52 -6.28 7.35
CA VAL A 148 12.57 -5.97 6.28
C VAL A 148 12.76 -4.53 5.82
N PHE A 149 12.88 -3.57 6.75
CA PHE A 149 13.17 -2.17 6.42
C PHE A 149 14.51 -2.02 5.71
N ALA A 150 15.56 -2.64 6.25
CA ALA A 150 16.87 -2.65 5.60
C ALA A 150 16.81 -3.24 4.18
N SER A 151 16.03 -4.31 3.98
CA SER A 151 15.85 -4.89 2.64
C SER A 151 15.11 -3.93 1.71
N LEU A 152 13.99 -3.36 2.13
CA LEU A 152 13.18 -2.45 1.32
C LEU A 152 13.93 -1.17 0.93
N LEU A 153 14.63 -0.54 1.88
CA LEU A 153 15.36 0.71 1.66
C LEU A 153 16.52 0.56 0.68
N ASN A 154 17.12 -0.64 0.60
CA ASN A 154 18.29 -0.91 -0.24
C ASN A 154 17.96 -1.68 -1.54
N HIS A 155 16.73 -2.17 -1.68
CA HIS A 155 16.35 -3.01 -2.81
C HIS A 155 16.21 -2.18 -4.09
N GLN A 156 16.74 -2.68 -5.22
CA GLN A 156 16.88 -1.91 -6.47
C GLN A 156 15.55 -1.35 -7.00
N LYS A 157 14.45 -2.07 -6.79
CA LYS A 157 13.11 -1.67 -7.24
C LYS A 157 12.41 -0.66 -6.33
N THR A 158 12.87 -0.47 -5.10
CA THR A 158 12.15 0.29 -4.05
C THR A 158 13.00 1.39 -3.43
N LYS A 159 14.34 1.35 -3.54
CA LYS A 159 15.27 2.34 -2.96
C LYS A 159 15.07 3.79 -3.39
N ARG A 160 14.30 4.04 -4.46
CA ARG A 160 13.94 5.38 -4.94
C ARG A 160 12.55 5.82 -4.54
N ALA A 161 11.75 4.93 -3.95
CA ALA A 161 10.43 5.28 -3.46
C ALA A 161 10.54 6.15 -2.20
N PRO A 162 9.64 7.11 -1.99
CA PRO A 162 9.45 7.76 -0.70
C PRO A 162 9.03 6.74 0.37
N PHE A 163 9.57 6.89 1.58
CA PHE A 163 9.15 6.16 2.78
C PHE A 163 8.64 7.17 3.80
N ILE A 164 7.37 7.04 4.20
CA ILE A 164 6.67 7.91 5.15
C ILE A 164 6.41 7.10 6.41
N ILE A 165 6.61 7.68 7.59
CA ILE A 165 6.34 7.00 8.87
C ILE A 165 5.04 7.50 9.49
N GLU A 166 4.29 6.58 10.07
CA GLU A 166 3.05 6.81 10.83
C GLU A 166 3.15 6.08 12.20
N THR A 167 4.38 6.00 12.72
CA THR A 167 4.73 5.37 13.99
C THR A 167 4.15 6.14 15.18
N PRO A 168 3.90 5.48 16.33
CA PRO A 168 3.39 6.17 17.53
C PRO A 168 4.38 7.19 18.13
N GLY A 169 5.68 7.07 17.84
CA GLY A 169 6.73 7.87 18.47
C GLY A 169 7.22 7.22 19.76
N PHE A 170 8.44 7.54 20.18
CA PHE A 170 8.99 6.99 21.43
C PHE A 170 8.41 7.66 22.69
N ASP A 171 7.75 8.80 22.53
CA ASP A 171 7.05 9.55 23.57
C ASP A 171 5.51 9.49 23.42
N ASP A 172 5.02 8.64 22.51
CA ASP A 172 3.61 8.50 22.14
C ASP A 172 2.95 9.80 21.59
N MET A 173 3.74 10.76 21.11
CA MET A 173 3.26 12.03 20.53
C MET A 173 3.18 12.01 18.99
N GLY A 174 3.34 10.84 18.37
CA GLY A 174 3.30 10.63 16.93
C GLY A 174 4.68 10.46 16.29
N PRO A 175 4.75 10.41 14.96
CA PRO A 175 6.00 10.10 14.26
C PRO A 175 7.12 11.09 14.59
N ASP A 176 8.29 10.58 14.96
CA ASP A 176 9.39 11.40 15.48
C ASP A 176 10.68 11.28 14.66
N LYS A 177 11.63 12.18 14.94
CA LYS A 177 12.95 12.17 14.30
C LYS A 177 13.73 10.89 14.62
N LYS A 178 13.52 10.28 15.79
CA LYS A 178 14.26 9.10 16.23
C LYS A 178 13.94 7.89 15.36
N ASN A 179 12.67 7.66 15.02
CA ASN A 179 12.25 6.64 14.06
C ASN A 179 12.85 6.87 12.67
N LEU A 180 12.88 8.13 12.19
CA LEU A 180 13.54 8.47 10.93
C LEU A 180 15.04 8.19 10.95
N ASP A 181 15.73 8.52 12.04
CA ASP A 181 17.16 8.27 12.20
C ASP A 181 17.47 6.76 12.23
N ILE A 182 16.60 5.96 12.87
CA ILE A 182 16.70 4.48 12.84
C ILE A 182 16.56 3.97 11.40
N LEU A 183 15.53 4.38 10.65
CA LEU A 183 15.38 3.97 9.25
C LEU A 183 16.59 4.38 8.39
N ARG A 184 17.07 5.62 8.57
CA ARG A 184 18.27 6.11 7.86
C ARG A 184 19.50 5.27 8.17
N SER A 185 19.65 4.77 9.39
CA SER A 185 20.77 3.89 9.76
C SER A 185 20.79 2.57 9.00
N PHE A 186 19.66 2.16 8.41
CA PHE A 186 19.57 0.94 7.59
C PHE A 186 19.94 1.15 6.13
N VAL A 187 20.05 2.41 5.66
CA VAL A 187 20.45 2.72 4.28
C VAL A 187 21.95 2.48 4.13
N ARG A 188 22.33 1.69 3.12
CA ARG A 188 23.73 1.46 2.77
C ARG A 188 24.19 2.57 1.83
N VAL A 189 25.29 3.23 2.20
CA VAL A 189 25.96 4.26 1.39
C VAL A 189 26.81 3.61 0.31
#